data_AF-A0A961LJ54-F1
#
_entry.id   AF-A0A961LJ54-F1
#
_cell.length_a   1.000
_cell.length_b   1.000
_cell.length_c   1.000
_cell.angle_alpha   90.00
_cell.angle_beta   90.00
_cell.angle_gamma   90.00
#
_symmetry.space_group_name_H-M   'P 1'
#
loop_
_entity.id
_entity.type
_entity.pdbx_description
1 polymer ?
#
loop_
_entity_poly.entity_id
_entity_poly.type
_entity_poly.pdbx_seq_one_letter_code
_entity_poly.pdbx_strand_id
1 'polypeptide(L)'
;MAKRKLLKVHDRQKIFDIPADEESLIRHYSLSPADRLEIELRRRKHNRLGFAVQLCLMRYPGRVLGAEENPPRAMLRYVANQIGAAPEAFALYARREETRRDHTARLMVYLNTRSATAQDRRAALLAAIQSATMSDDGAAIASSIVTTFHERGSLLPAIDTIERIGLAGRAIARRRAERTLIEDIPLDTLQSLDKLLEVDPAIGQTRFHWLRSAPEAPGASNLVGLTERIGFLRKLKIDPKLQSRISSGRWDQMIREGNATPAWLAND
;
A
#
# COMPACT_ATOMS: atom_id res chain seq x y z
N MET A 1 -6.38 13.79 14.51
CA MET A 1 -6.92 12.73 13.62
C MET A 1 -5.87 11.66 13.42
N ALA A 2 -6.16 10.39 13.66
CA ALA A 2 -5.21 9.30 13.42
C ALA A 2 -4.84 9.25 11.93
N LYS A 3 -3.54 9.18 11.59
CA LYS A 3 -3.10 9.02 10.19
C LYS A 3 -3.71 7.73 9.64
N ARG A 4 -4.53 7.85 8.59
CA ARG A 4 -5.07 6.71 7.84
C ARG A 4 -3.88 5.87 7.36
N LYS A 5 -3.81 4.60 7.76
CA LYS A 5 -2.76 3.67 7.32
C LYS A 5 -3.18 3.01 6.02
N LEU A 6 -2.22 2.83 5.11
CA LEU A 6 -2.47 2.11 3.85
C LEU A 6 -2.56 0.61 4.13
N LEU A 7 -1.67 0.12 4.99
CA LEU A 7 -1.45 -1.29 5.24
C LEU A 7 -2.06 -1.73 6.57
N LYS A 8 -2.63 -2.93 6.57
CA LYS A 8 -2.90 -3.65 7.82
C LYS A 8 -1.56 -4.08 8.42
N VAL A 9 -1.56 -4.35 9.73
CA VAL A 9 -0.34 -4.77 10.44
C VAL A 9 0.30 -5.99 9.78
N HIS A 10 -0.50 -7.00 9.43
CA HIS A 10 0.00 -8.21 8.78
C HIS A 10 0.66 -7.94 7.41
N ASP A 11 0.04 -7.10 6.56
CA ASP A 11 0.60 -6.76 5.24
C ASP A 11 1.91 -5.98 5.37
N ARG A 12 1.97 -5.07 6.34
CA ARG A 12 3.19 -4.32 6.67
C ARG A 12 4.32 -5.27 7.06
N GLN A 13 4.04 -6.25 7.91
CA GLN A 13 5.03 -7.25 8.32
C GLN A 13 5.50 -8.07 7.11
N LYS A 14 4.57 -8.58 6.31
CA LYS A 14 4.88 -9.40 5.13
C LYS A 14 5.78 -8.68 4.11
N ILE A 15 5.64 -7.37 3.94
CA ILE A 15 6.39 -6.61 2.94
C ILE A 15 7.74 -6.10 3.47
N PHE A 16 7.83 -5.72 4.75
CA PHE A 16 8.97 -4.95 5.27
C PHE A 16 9.74 -5.58 6.43
N ASP A 17 9.20 -6.64 7.04
CA ASP A 17 9.87 -7.28 8.17
C ASP A 17 11.02 -8.17 7.71
N ILE A 18 11.89 -8.42 8.67
CA ILE A 18 13.03 -9.31 8.52
C ILE A 18 12.51 -10.75 8.63
N PRO A 19 12.78 -11.63 7.65
CA PRO A 19 12.37 -13.01 7.72
C PRO A 19 13.03 -13.71 8.92
N ALA A 20 12.28 -14.64 9.52
CA ALA A 20 12.74 -15.47 10.62
C ALA A 20 12.60 -16.97 10.35
N ASP A 21 11.84 -17.34 9.32
CA ASP A 21 11.74 -18.71 8.82
C ASP A 21 12.99 -19.09 8.01
N GLU A 22 13.34 -20.37 8.07
CA GLU A 22 14.57 -20.90 7.48
C GLU A 22 14.62 -20.73 5.95
N GLU A 23 13.50 -20.96 5.26
CA GLU A 23 13.45 -20.85 3.79
C GLU A 23 13.76 -19.43 3.33
N SER A 24 13.13 -18.43 3.93
CA SER A 24 13.35 -17.02 3.57
C SER A 24 14.75 -16.55 3.97
N LEU A 25 15.30 -17.03 5.09
CA LEU A 25 16.69 -16.76 5.48
C LEU A 25 17.68 -17.33 4.46
N ILE A 26 17.47 -18.56 3.99
CA ILE A 26 18.30 -19.19 2.95
C ILE A 26 18.22 -18.39 1.65
N ARG A 27 16.99 -18.06 1.22
CA ARG A 27 16.72 -17.35 -0.03
C ARG A 27 17.36 -15.97 -0.07
N HIS A 28 17.28 -15.22 1.03
CA HIS A 28 17.61 -13.80 1.02
C HIS A 28 18.95 -13.48 1.69
N TYR A 29 19.40 -14.27 2.67
CA TYR A 29 20.53 -13.92 3.56
C TYR A 29 21.73 -14.86 3.46
N SER A 30 21.79 -15.70 2.42
CA SER A 30 23.00 -16.44 2.08
C SER A 30 24.10 -15.48 1.58
N LEU A 31 25.28 -15.55 2.20
CA LEU A 31 26.46 -14.73 1.89
C LEU A 31 27.36 -15.46 0.90
N SER A 32 27.59 -14.81 -0.24
CA SER A 32 28.54 -15.27 -1.26
C SER A 32 29.99 -15.19 -0.75
N PRO A 33 30.95 -15.85 -1.42
CA PRO A 33 32.37 -15.70 -1.10
C PRO A 33 32.85 -14.25 -1.14
N ALA A 34 32.40 -13.46 -2.12
CA ALA A 34 32.73 -12.04 -2.22
C ALA A 34 32.23 -11.24 -1.01
N ASP A 35 31.02 -11.57 -0.52
CA ASP A 35 30.46 -10.93 0.67
C ASP A 35 31.30 -11.19 1.90
N ARG A 36 31.74 -12.45 2.08
CA ARG A 36 32.58 -12.84 3.21
C ARG A 36 33.91 -12.09 3.20
N LEU A 37 34.54 -11.95 2.03
CA LEU A 37 35.76 -11.16 1.87
C LEU A 37 35.53 -9.68 2.21
N GLU A 38 34.47 -9.06 1.72
CA GLU A 38 34.15 -7.66 2.04
C GLU A 38 33.84 -7.46 3.54
N ILE A 39 33.19 -8.44 4.18
CA ILE A 39 32.93 -8.46 5.63
C ILE A 39 34.24 -8.55 6.43
N GLU A 40 35.20 -9.38 6.01
CA GLU A 40 36.47 -9.60 6.72
C GLU A 40 37.33 -8.35 6.86
N LEU A 41 37.16 -7.37 5.95
CA LEU A 41 37.79 -6.05 6.00
C LEU A 41 37.40 -5.25 7.26
N ARG A 42 36.30 -5.61 7.94
CA ARG A 42 35.88 -4.97 9.19
C ARG A 42 36.68 -5.52 10.37
N ARG A 43 37.24 -4.61 11.17
CA ARG A 43 37.93 -4.95 12.42
C ARG A 43 36.92 -5.30 13.51
N ARG A 44 37.21 -6.33 14.31
CA ARG A 44 36.41 -6.86 15.43
C ARG A 44 35.16 -7.63 14.98
N LYS A 45 34.83 -8.71 15.72
CA LYS A 45 33.72 -9.63 15.38
C LYS A 45 32.34 -8.94 15.34
N HIS A 46 32.07 -8.00 16.25
CA HIS A 46 30.78 -7.28 16.28
C HIS A 46 30.57 -6.40 15.05
N ASN A 47 31.63 -5.74 14.53
CA ASN A 47 31.52 -4.94 13.31
C ASN A 47 31.36 -5.82 12.07
N ARG A 48 32.01 -6.99 12.02
CA ARG A 48 31.81 -7.97 10.95
C ARG A 48 30.36 -8.45 10.91
N LEU A 49 29.81 -8.84 12.06
CA LEU A 49 28.41 -9.26 12.16
C LEU A 49 27.44 -8.11 11.83
N GLY A 50 27.68 -6.92 12.36
CA GLY A 50 26.86 -5.74 12.08
C GLY A 50 26.84 -5.35 10.59
N PHE A 51 28.00 -5.40 9.94
CA PHE A 51 28.14 -5.16 8.50
C PHE A 51 27.41 -6.24 7.69
N ALA A 52 27.57 -7.52 8.06
CA ALA A 52 26.88 -8.64 7.40
C ALA A 52 25.34 -8.52 7.52
N VAL A 53 24.84 -8.16 8.69
CA VAL A 53 23.41 -7.90 8.91
C VAL A 53 22.90 -6.76 8.04
N GLN A 54 23.63 -5.63 7.98
CA GLN A 54 23.24 -4.51 7.11
C GLN A 54 23.26 -4.90 5.63
N LEU A 55 24.27 -5.65 5.19
CA LEU A 55 24.35 -6.18 3.82
C LEU A 55 23.10 -7.00 3.48
N CYS A 56 22.69 -7.91 4.37
CA CYS A 56 21.48 -8.70 4.23
C CYS A 56 20.22 -7.82 4.11
N LEU A 57 20.04 -6.84 5.02
CA LEU A 57 18.86 -5.96 5.00
C LEU A 57 18.78 -5.05 3.76
N MET A 58 19.93 -4.59 3.28
CA MET A 58 20.03 -3.77 2.07
C MET A 58 19.81 -4.57 0.79
N ARG A 59 19.99 -5.91 0.81
CA ARG A 59 19.55 -6.80 -0.27
C ARG A 59 18.06 -7.12 -0.17
N TYR A 60 17.59 -7.44 1.03
CA TYR A 60 16.19 -7.74 1.29
C TYR A 60 15.81 -7.38 2.74
N PRO A 61 14.77 -6.57 2.97
CA PRO A 61 13.80 -6.06 1.99
C PRO A 61 14.31 -4.86 1.18
N GLY A 62 15.59 -4.49 1.27
CA GLY A 62 16.17 -3.38 0.51
C GLY A 62 16.20 -2.07 1.29
N ARG A 63 16.41 -2.12 2.60
CA ARG A 63 16.42 -0.94 3.49
C ARG A 63 17.62 -0.95 4.43
N VAL A 64 17.90 0.20 5.01
CA VAL A 64 18.94 0.36 6.03
C VAL A 64 18.45 -0.14 7.39
N LEU A 65 19.37 -0.70 8.18
CA LEU A 65 19.15 -1.06 9.58
C LEU A 65 18.87 0.19 10.44
N GLY A 66 17.75 0.19 11.17
CA GLY A 66 17.39 1.26 12.09
C GLY A 66 18.38 1.44 13.25
N ALA A 67 18.31 2.57 13.95
CA ALA A 67 19.25 2.89 15.03
C ALA A 67 19.20 1.94 16.21
N GLU A 68 17.99 1.66 16.66
CA GLU A 68 17.68 0.79 17.79
C GLU A 68 16.99 -0.50 17.31
N GLU A 69 17.13 -0.81 16.01
CA GLU A 69 16.50 -1.99 15.44
C GLU A 69 17.31 -3.24 15.82
N ASN A 70 16.67 -4.15 16.53
CA ASN A 70 17.26 -5.45 16.85
C ASN A 70 16.67 -6.54 15.92
N PRO A 71 17.47 -7.12 15.01
CA PRO A 71 16.98 -8.17 14.14
C PRO A 71 16.53 -9.43 14.91
N PRO A 72 15.63 -10.25 14.33
CA PRO A 72 15.24 -11.53 14.91
C PRO A 72 16.45 -12.41 15.22
N ARG A 73 16.40 -13.13 16.36
CA ARG A 73 17.48 -14.03 16.78
C ARG A 73 17.80 -15.11 15.73
N ALA A 74 16.78 -15.56 15.00
CA ALA A 74 16.93 -16.50 13.89
C ALA A 74 17.85 -15.95 12.78
N MET A 75 17.60 -14.70 12.34
CA MET A 75 18.47 -14.01 11.38
C MET A 75 19.89 -13.86 11.92
N LEU A 76 20.04 -13.36 13.15
CA LEU A 76 21.37 -13.14 13.75
C LEU A 76 22.19 -14.43 13.80
N ARG A 77 21.58 -15.54 14.24
CA ARG A 77 22.23 -16.85 14.27
C ARG A 77 22.61 -17.32 12.87
N TYR A 78 21.69 -17.19 11.91
CA TYR A 78 21.91 -17.61 10.53
C TYR A 78 23.09 -16.87 9.88
N VAL A 79 23.13 -15.55 10.00
CA VAL A 79 24.23 -14.72 9.45
C VAL A 79 25.53 -14.95 10.21
N ALA A 80 25.50 -15.04 11.55
CA ALA A 80 26.69 -15.24 12.36
C ALA A 80 27.39 -16.58 12.07
N ASN A 81 26.61 -17.65 11.86
CA ASN A 81 27.15 -18.97 11.49
C ASN A 81 27.95 -18.93 10.18
N GLN A 82 27.51 -18.15 9.20
CA GLN A 82 28.18 -18.05 7.90
C GLN A 82 29.56 -17.37 7.97
N ILE A 83 29.83 -16.60 9.02
CA ILE A 83 31.08 -15.82 9.21
C ILE A 83 31.87 -16.23 10.46
N GLY A 84 31.47 -17.31 11.15
CA GLY A 84 32.13 -17.79 12.37
C GLY A 84 32.07 -16.81 13.55
N ALA A 85 30.98 -16.05 13.68
CA ALA A 85 30.75 -15.11 14.76
C ALA A 85 29.75 -15.66 15.80
N ALA A 86 29.77 -15.11 17.02
CA ALA A 86 28.72 -15.32 18.00
C ALA A 86 27.58 -14.31 17.76
N PRO A 87 26.30 -14.72 17.70
CA PRO A 87 25.19 -13.80 17.45
C PRO A 87 25.05 -12.70 18.53
N GLU A 88 25.47 -12.99 19.76
CA GLU A 88 25.47 -12.04 20.89
C GLU A 88 26.41 -10.85 20.65
N ALA A 89 27.41 -11.00 19.78
CA ALA A 89 28.32 -9.91 19.43
C ALA A 89 27.59 -8.72 18.78
N PHE A 90 26.40 -8.93 18.20
CA PHE A 90 25.61 -7.85 17.59
C PHE A 90 25.21 -6.77 18.61
N ALA A 91 25.00 -7.12 19.88
CA ALA A 91 24.64 -6.16 20.93
C ALA A 91 25.70 -5.07 21.15
N LEU A 92 26.97 -5.36 20.82
CA LEU A 92 28.06 -4.37 20.87
C LEU A 92 28.09 -3.46 19.64
N TYR A 93 27.56 -3.93 18.50
CA TYR A 93 27.45 -3.16 17.27
C TYR A 93 26.36 -2.09 17.34
N ALA A 94 25.22 -2.40 17.98
CA ALA A 94 24.06 -1.52 18.09
C ALA A 94 24.37 -0.14 18.73
N ARG A 95 25.47 -0.02 19.49
CA ARG A 95 25.77 1.16 20.33
C ARG A 95 26.44 2.33 19.62
N ARG A 96 26.94 2.20 18.38
CA ARG A 96 27.74 3.26 17.71
C ARG A 96 27.15 3.70 16.38
N GLU A 97 26.60 4.91 16.35
CA GLU A 97 25.94 5.47 15.18
C GLU A 97 26.89 5.74 13.99
N GLU A 98 28.09 6.27 14.26
CA GLU A 98 29.11 6.59 13.24
C GLU A 98 29.49 5.36 12.41
N THR A 99 29.82 4.26 13.09
CA THR A 99 30.16 2.98 12.43
C THR A 99 29.01 2.45 11.57
N ARG A 100 27.75 2.60 11.99
CA ARG A 100 26.60 2.17 11.18
C ARG A 100 26.43 3.02 9.92
N ARG A 101 26.67 4.33 9.99
CA ARG A 101 26.62 5.21 8.81
C ARG A 101 27.73 4.89 7.82
N ASP A 102 28.95 4.69 8.29
CA ASP A 102 30.09 4.33 7.45
C ASP A 102 29.88 3.00 6.74
N HIS A 103 29.37 2.00 7.46
CA HIS A 103 29.02 0.71 6.88
C HIS A 103 27.92 0.84 5.83
N THR A 104 26.89 1.66 6.09
CA THR A 104 25.82 1.92 5.11
C THR A 104 26.39 2.55 3.84
N ALA A 105 27.24 3.57 3.96
CA ALA A 105 27.87 4.23 2.82
C ALA A 105 28.74 3.25 2.01
N ARG A 106 29.54 2.41 2.69
CA ARG A 106 30.36 1.39 2.03
C ARG A 106 29.50 0.34 1.31
N LEU A 107 28.42 -0.10 1.94
CA LEU A 107 27.50 -1.09 1.36
C LEU A 107 26.71 -0.55 0.17
N MET A 108 26.38 0.74 0.16
CA MET A 108 25.77 1.39 -1.00
C MET A 108 26.66 1.28 -2.23
N VAL A 109 27.98 1.52 -2.06
CA VAL A 109 28.96 1.33 -3.14
C VAL A 109 29.07 -0.15 -3.52
N TYR A 110 29.25 -1.05 -2.55
CA TYR A 110 29.42 -2.48 -2.80
C TYR A 110 28.23 -3.13 -3.52
N LEU A 111 27.00 -2.75 -3.15
CA LEU A 111 25.77 -3.26 -3.76
C LEU A 111 25.35 -2.48 -5.01
N ASN A 112 26.07 -1.42 -5.38
CA ASN A 112 25.66 -0.47 -6.43
C ASN A 112 24.22 0.07 -6.21
N THR A 113 23.92 0.46 -4.97
CA THR A 113 22.62 1.02 -4.58
C THR A 113 22.76 2.44 -4.06
N ARG A 114 21.64 3.19 -4.05
CA ARG A 114 21.61 4.59 -3.59
C ARG A 114 20.37 4.91 -2.76
N SER A 115 20.40 6.04 -2.06
CA SER A 115 19.22 6.57 -1.38
C SER A 115 18.16 7.01 -2.39
N ALA A 116 16.89 6.83 -2.04
CA ALA A 116 15.76 7.24 -2.88
C ALA A 116 15.73 8.77 -3.12
N THR A 117 15.70 9.15 -4.40
CA THR A 117 15.61 10.54 -4.85
C THR A 117 14.17 10.99 -5.03
N ALA A 118 13.97 12.28 -5.35
CA ALA A 118 12.66 12.79 -5.75
C ALA A 118 12.12 12.12 -7.02
N GLN A 119 13.00 11.77 -7.97
CA GLN A 119 12.61 11.08 -9.20
C GLN A 119 12.13 9.65 -8.91
N ASP A 120 12.78 8.94 -7.99
CA ASP A 120 12.35 7.59 -7.60
C ASP A 120 11.00 7.63 -6.88
N ARG A 121 10.79 8.62 -6.00
CA ARG A 121 9.47 8.85 -5.37
C ARG A 121 8.39 9.17 -6.39
N ARG A 122 8.71 9.93 -7.43
CA ARG A 122 7.77 10.22 -8.54
C ARG A 122 7.42 8.97 -9.33
N ALA A 123 8.41 8.13 -9.65
CA ALA A 123 8.18 6.85 -10.31
C ALA A 123 7.31 5.92 -9.45
N ALA A 124 7.63 5.80 -8.17
CA ALA A 124 6.84 5.05 -7.19
C ALA A 124 5.39 5.54 -7.10
N LEU A 125 5.15 6.85 -7.14
CA LEU A 125 3.80 7.41 -7.17
C LEU A 125 3.04 7.02 -8.44
N LEU A 126 3.70 7.03 -9.60
CA LEU A 126 3.06 6.59 -10.85
C LEU A 126 2.68 5.10 -10.79
N ALA A 127 3.57 4.25 -10.28
CA ALA A 127 3.27 2.83 -10.06
C ALA A 127 2.11 2.64 -9.08
N ALA A 128 2.08 3.41 -7.99
CA ALA A 128 0.98 3.39 -7.03
C ALA A 128 -0.36 3.79 -7.66
N ILE A 129 -0.38 4.79 -8.54
CA ILE A 129 -1.59 5.22 -9.27
C ILE A 129 -2.06 4.11 -10.22
N GLN A 130 -1.14 3.47 -10.95
CA GLN A 130 -1.48 2.38 -11.88
C GLN A 130 -2.07 1.19 -11.11
N SER A 131 -1.41 0.75 -10.04
CA SER A 131 -1.92 -0.33 -9.17
C SER A 131 -3.28 0.03 -8.58
N ALA A 132 -3.41 1.26 -8.05
CA ALA A 132 -4.66 1.75 -7.50
C ALA A 132 -5.79 1.80 -8.54
N THR A 133 -5.50 2.10 -9.81
CA THR A 133 -6.53 2.10 -10.86
C THR A 133 -7.24 0.75 -10.97
N MET A 134 -6.54 -0.36 -10.71
CA MET A 134 -7.09 -1.70 -10.81
C MET A 134 -7.76 -2.19 -9.52
N SER A 135 -7.21 -1.83 -8.36
CA SER A 135 -7.70 -2.28 -7.05
C SER A 135 -7.33 -1.28 -5.96
N ASP A 136 -8.16 -1.18 -4.93
CA ASP A 136 -7.88 -0.36 -3.75
C ASP A 136 -7.11 -1.12 -2.65
N ASP A 137 -6.63 -2.33 -2.95
CA ASP A 137 -5.83 -3.15 -2.05
C ASP A 137 -4.48 -2.50 -1.72
N GLY A 138 -4.31 -2.17 -0.43
CA GLY A 138 -3.11 -1.50 0.06
C GLY A 138 -1.84 -2.33 -0.11
N ALA A 139 -1.93 -3.67 0.02
CA ALA A 139 -0.78 -4.55 -0.09
C ALA A 139 -0.25 -4.60 -1.52
N ALA A 140 -1.11 -4.74 -2.52
CA ALA A 140 -0.75 -4.67 -3.93
C ALA A 140 -0.09 -3.33 -4.30
N ILE A 141 -0.63 -2.21 -3.82
CA ILE A 141 -0.10 -0.87 -4.08
C ILE A 141 1.27 -0.66 -3.41
N ALA A 142 1.42 -1.08 -2.16
CA ALA A 142 2.71 -1.00 -1.47
C ALA A 142 3.77 -1.89 -2.14
N SER A 143 3.38 -3.09 -2.58
CA SER A 143 4.26 -4.01 -3.29
C SER A 143 4.74 -3.41 -4.61
N SER A 144 3.86 -2.77 -5.40
CA SER A 144 4.27 -2.10 -6.64
C SER A 144 5.24 -0.95 -6.40
N ILE A 145 5.07 -0.21 -5.29
CA ILE A 145 6.00 0.85 -4.89
C ILE A 145 7.38 0.27 -4.53
N VAL A 146 7.41 -0.81 -3.75
CA VAL A 146 8.65 -1.49 -3.34
C VAL A 146 9.41 -2.01 -4.56
N THR A 147 8.72 -2.73 -5.45
CA THR A 147 9.29 -3.19 -6.73
C THR A 147 9.89 -2.04 -7.53
N THR A 148 9.18 -0.91 -7.63
CA THR A 148 9.67 0.27 -8.36
C THR A 148 10.96 0.84 -7.76
N PHE A 149 11.11 0.85 -6.43
CA PHE A 149 12.35 1.30 -5.81
C PHE A 149 13.51 0.33 -6.07
N HIS A 150 13.25 -0.97 -6.01
CA HIS A 150 14.24 -2.02 -6.28
C HIS A 150 14.74 -1.96 -7.73
N GLU A 151 13.84 -1.90 -8.71
CA GLU A 151 14.17 -1.79 -10.13
C GLU A 151 15.03 -0.56 -10.46
N ARG A 152 14.90 0.50 -9.65
CA ARG A 152 15.65 1.75 -9.82
C ARG A 152 16.97 1.80 -9.04
N GLY A 153 17.37 0.68 -8.43
CA GLY A 153 18.60 0.55 -7.64
C GLY A 153 18.61 1.43 -6.39
N SER A 154 17.43 1.72 -5.83
CA SER A 154 17.29 2.61 -4.68
C SER A 154 16.82 1.87 -3.45
N LEU A 155 17.45 2.17 -2.31
CA LEU A 155 17.01 1.69 -1.01
C LEU A 155 15.64 2.26 -0.68
N LEU A 156 14.82 1.43 -0.04
CA LEU A 156 13.49 1.81 0.40
C LEU A 156 13.58 2.98 1.40
N PRO A 157 12.77 4.04 1.21
CA PRO A 157 12.61 5.05 2.24
C PRO A 157 11.85 4.46 3.44
N ALA A 158 11.69 5.26 4.50
CA ALA A 158 10.88 4.87 5.66
C ALA A 158 9.49 4.37 5.22
N ILE A 159 8.98 3.33 5.87
CA ILE A 159 7.69 2.68 5.54
C ILE A 159 6.55 3.71 5.48
N ASP A 160 6.52 4.66 6.41
CA ASP A 160 5.52 5.74 6.44
C ASP A 160 5.56 6.63 5.17
N THR A 161 6.71 6.75 4.52
CA THR A 161 6.84 7.45 3.23
C THR A 161 6.21 6.61 2.12
N ILE A 162 6.43 5.29 2.13
CA ILE A 162 5.83 4.36 1.16
C ILE A 162 4.30 4.35 1.31
N GLU A 163 3.78 4.25 2.54
CA GLU A 163 2.34 4.31 2.79
C GLU A 163 1.73 5.64 2.32
N ARG A 164 2.44 6.76 2.54
CA ARG A 164 1.98 8.08 2.06
C ARG A 164 1.94 8.17 0.53
N ILE A 165 2.94 7.62 -0.16
CA ILE A 165 2.95 7.53 -1.63
C ILE A 165 1.76 6.69 -2.11
N GLY A 166 1.50 5.55 -1.46
CA GLY A 166 0.37 4.68 -1.82
C GLY A 166 -0.99 5.34 -1.57
N LEU A 167 -1.18 6.04 -0.44
CA LEU A 167 -2.39 6.81 -0.16
C LEU A 167 -2.61 7.94 -1.17
N ALA A 168 -1.54 8.65 -1.54
CA ALA A 168 -1.60 9.67 -2.59
C ALA A 168 -1.98 9.05 -3.94
N GLY A 169 -1.40 7.89 -4.29
CA GLY A 169 -1.73 7.13 -5.48
C GLY A 169 -3.21 6.73 -5.52
N ARG A 170 -3.74 6.20 -4.40
CA ARG A 170 -5.17 5.88 -4.26
C ARG A 170 -6.08 7.08 -4.43
N ALA A 171 -5.76 8.20 -3.78
CA ALA A 171 -6.55 9.42 -3.89
C ALA A 171 -6.60 9.95 -5.33
N ILE A 172 -5.47 9.91 -6.04
CA ILE A 172 -5.39 10.32 -7.45
C ILE A 172 -6.18 9.35 -8.35
N ALA A 173 -6.01 8.04 -8.17
CA ALA A 173 -6.75 7.03 -8.93
C ALA A 173 -8.26 7.15 -8.74
N ARG A 174 -8.70 7.38 -7.50
CA ARG A 174 -10.10 7.65 -7.16
C ARG A 174 -10.64 8.87 -7.91
N ARG A 175 -9.99 10.03 -7.80
CA ARG A 175 -10.42 11.26 -8.50
C ARG A 175 -10.47 11.09 -10.02
N ARG A 176 -9.53 10.33 -10.60
CA ARG A 176 -9.53 10.01 -12.03
C ARG A 176 -10.75 9.16 -12.41
N ALA A 177 -11.05 8.13 -11.62
CA ALA A 177 -12.20 7.27 -11.85
C ALA A 177 -13.51 8.05 -11.72
N GLU A 178 -13.67 8.86 -10.68
CA GLU A 178 -14.85 9.71 -10.48
C GLU A 178 -15.05 10.65 -11.69
N ARG A 179 -13.99 11.35 -12.11
CA ARG A 179 -14.04 12.23 -13.28
C ARG A 179 -14.41 11.46 -14.56
N THR A 180 -13.75 10.36 -14.85
CA THR A 180 -14.01 9.54 -16.05
C THR A 180 -15.41 8.94 -16.06
N LEU A 181 -15.96 8.63 -14.87
CA LEU A 181 -17.32 8.11 -14.76
C LEU A 181 -18.37 9.16 -15.17
N ILE A 182 -18.19 10.40 -14.72
CA ILE A 182 -19.15 11.50 -14.97
C ILE A 182 -18.84 12.31 -16.24
N GLU A 183 -17.71 12.05 -16.91
CA GLU A 183 -17.32 12.70 -18.15
C GLU A 183 -18.43 12.57 -19.20
N ASP A 184 -18.68 13.62 -20.00
CA ASP A 184 -19.73 13.63 -21.02
C ASP A 184 -21.18 13.35 -20.54
N ILE A 185 -21.43 13.31 -19.23
CA ILE A 185 -22.81 13.29 -18.70
C ILE A 185 -23.37 14.71 -18.76
N PRO A 186 -24.57 14.92 -19.35
CA PRO A 186 -25.20 16.24 -19.40
C PRO A 186 -25.39 16.85 -18.01
N LEU A 187 -25.20 18.16 -17.90
CA LEU A 187 -25.34 18.88 -16.63
C LEU A 187 -26.72 18.67 -15.98
N ASP A 188 -27.78 18.68 -16.78
CA ASP A 188 -29.16 18.43 -16.30
C ASP A 188 -29.29 17.05 -15.65
N THR A 189 -28.62 16.04 -16.21
CA THR A 189 -28.59 14.69 -15.64
C THR A 189 -27.82 14.70 -14.33
N LEU A 190 -26.65 15.35 -14.25
CA LEU A 190 -25.88 15.45 -13.00
C LEU A 190 -26.71 16.14 -11.90
N GLN A 191 -27.34 17.28 -12.20
CA GLN A 191 -28.23 17.98 -11.27
C GLN A 191 -29.42 17.12 -10.83
N SER A 192 -29.94 16.26 -11.72
CA SER A 192 -31.00 15.32 -11.35
C SER A 192 -30.53 14.23 -10.39
N LEU A 193 -29.25 13.84 -10.46
CA LEU A 193 -28.63 12.89 -9.52
C LEU A 193 -28.35 13.55 -8.17
N ASP A 194 -27.90 14.81 -8.16
CA ASP A 194 -27.67 15.58 -6.92
C ASP A 194 -28.97 15.73 -6.12
N LYS A 195 -30.10 15.99 -6.81
CA LYS A 195 -31.43 16.06 -6.19
C LYS A 195 -31.86 14.76 -5.50
N LEU A 196 -31.22 13.62 -5.78
CA LEU A 196 -31.52 12.38 -5.04
C LEU A 196 -31.10 12.46 -3.57
N LEU A 197 -30.19 13.37 -3.22
CA LEU A 197 -29.71 13.60 -1.86
C LEU A 197 -30.60 14.56 -1.06
N GLU A 198 -31.51 15.27 -1.73
CA GLU A 198 -32.48 16.15 -1.09
C GLU A 198 -33.67 15.34 -0.52
N VAL A 199 -34.28 15.84 0.56
CA VAL A 199 -35.48 15.23 1.13
C VAL A 199 -36.65 15.45 0.18
N ASP A 200 -37.25 14.36 -0.29
CA ASP A 200 -38.46 14.42 -1.10
C ASP A 200 -39.69 14.45 -0.16
N PRO A 201 -40.48 15.55 -0.16
CA PRO A 201 -41.64 15.70 0.71
C PRO A 201 -42.70 14.61 0.54
N ALA A 202 -42.81 14.01 -0.66
CA ALA A 202 -43.80 12.99 -0.94
C ALA A 202 -43.50 11.65 -0.24
N ILE A 203 -42.24 11.39 0.12
CA ILE A 203 -41.81 10.15 0.78
C ILE A 203 -41.15 10.39 2.15
N GLY A 204 -41.01 11.66 2.57
CA GLY A 204 -40.44 12.03 3.87
C GLY A 204 -38.96 11.67 4.07
N GLN A 205 -38.25 11.34 2.99
CA GLN A 205 -36.85 10.91 3.00
C GLN A 205 -36.19 11.21 1.65
N THR A 206 -34.87 11.05 1.56
CA THR A 206 -34.16 11.26 0.29
C THR A 206 -34.43 10.11 -0.69
N ARG A 207 -34.48 10.41 -1.99
CA ARG A 207 -34.64 9.37 -3.03
C ARG A 207 -33.46 8.41 -3.06
N PHE A 208 -32.25 8.89 -2.76
CA PHE A 208 -31.06 8.07 -2.59
C PHE A 208 -31.23 7.01 -1.50
N HIS A 209 -31.69 7.42 -0.30
CA HIS A 209 -31.93 6.47 0.79
C HIS A 209 -33.06 5.49 0.45
N TRP A 210 -34.17 5.98 -0.11
CA TRP A 210 -35.31 5.14 -0.49
C TRP A 210 -34.96 4.06 -1.52
N LEU A 211 -34.11 4.38 -2.51
CA LEU A 211 -33.60 3.43 -3.50
C LEU A 211 -32.74 2.35 -2.87
N ARG A 212 -31.89 2.72 -1.90
CA ARG A 212 -30.98 1.79 -1.19
C ARG A 212 -31.71 0.89 -0.20
N SER A 213 -32.77 1.38 0.44
CA SER A 213 -33.54 0.66 1.47
C SER A 213 -34.67 -0.19 0.87
N ALA A 214 -34.36 -1.00 -0.16
CA ALA A 214 -35.32 -1.90 -0.78
C ALA A 214 -35.64 -3.09 0.15
N PRO A 215 -36.93 -3.49 0.29
CA PRO A 215 -37.30 -4.62 1.15
C PRO A 215 -36.87 -5.97 0.53
N GLU A 216 -36.33 -6.87 1.35
CA GLU A 216 -35.83 -8.18 0.90
C GLU A 216 -36.88 -9.31 0.97
N ALA A 217 -37.94 -9.13 1.77
CA ALA A 217 -38.96 -10.17 1.97
C ALA A 217 -39.92 -10.31 0.77
N PRO A 218 -40.35 -11.53 0.39
CA PRO A 218 -41.14 -11.79 -0.81
C PRO A 218 -42.66 -11.49 -0.67
N GLY A 219 -43.02 -10.35 -0.08
CA GLY A 219 -44.42 -9.92 0.08
C GLY A 219 -44.96 -9.18 -1.16
N ALA A 220 -46.27 -9.28 -1.42
CA ALA A 220 -46.92 -8.61 -2.57
C ALA A 220 -46.72 -7.08 -2.56
N SER A 221 -46.80 -6.44 -1.39
CA SER A 221 -46.51 -5.01 -1.23
C SER A 221 -45.04 -4.66 -1.53
N ASN A 222 -44.11 -5.55 -1.21
CA ASN A 222 -42.69 -5.35 -1.50
C ASN A 222 -42.41 -5.45 -3.01
N LEU A 223 -43.09 -6.35 -3.72
CA LEU A 223 -42.99 -6.45 -5.18
C LEU A 223 -43.48 -5.18 -5.89
N VAL A 224 -44.57 -4.57 -5.40
CA VAL A 224 -45.04 -3.27 -5.90
C VAL A 224 -43.99 -2.19 -5.65
N GLY A 225 -43.47 -2.10 -4.43
CA GLY A 225 -42.42 -1.15 -4.07
C GLY A 225 -41.10 -1.31 -4.84
N LEU A 226 -40.74 -2.54 -5.24
CA LEU A 226 -39.61 -2.80 -6.13
C LEU A 226 -39.90 -2.31 -7.56
N THR A 227 -41.11 -2.53 -8.06
CA THR A 227 -41.53 -2.06 -9.38
C THR A 227 -41.49 -0.53 -9.46
N GLU A 228 -41.94 0.17 -8.42
CA GLU A 228 -41.85 1.63 -8.31
C GLU A 228 -40.40 2.13 -8.35
N ARG A 229 -39.48 1.46 -7.62
CA ARG A 229 -38.05 1.79 -7.63
C ARG A 229 -37.41 1.57 -8.99
N ILE A 230 -37.68 0.45 -9.65
CA ILE A 230 -37.21 0.18 -11.02
C ILE A 230 -37.75 1.22 -11.99
N GLY A 231 -39.04 1.57 -11.87
CA GLY A 231 -39.67 2.63 -12.66
C GLY A 231 -38.99 3.98 -12.47
N PHE A 232 -38.66 4.34 -11.22
CA PHE A 232 -37.91 5.55 -10.90
C PHE A 232 -36.49 5.53 -11.50
N LEU A 233 -35.72 4.44 -11.31
CA LEU A 233 -34.37 4.30 -11.86
C LEU A 233 -34.34 4.43 -13.39
N ARG A 234 -35.33 3.84 -14.09
CA ARG A 234 -35.45 3.96 -15.55
C ARG A 234 -35.70 5.41 -16.00
N LYS A 235 -36.37 6.24 -15.19
CA LYS A 235 -36.57 7.67 -15.50
C LYS A 235 -35.27 8.48 -15.43
N LEU A 236 -34.27 8.03 -14.65
CA LEU A 236 -32.96 8.69 -14.59
C LEU A 236 -32.15 8.52 -15.88
N LYS A 237 -32.53 7.57 -16.76
CA LYS A 237 -31.90 7.34 -18.07
C LYS A 237 -30.37 7.19 -18.01
N ILE A 238 -29.85 6.63 -16.92
CA ILE A 238 -28.43 6.35 -16.75
C ILE A 238 -28.07 5.14 -17.61
N ASP A 239 -27.14 5.29 -18.55
CA ASP A 239 -26.67 4.19 -19.37
C ASP A 239 -25.84 3.20 -18.52
N PRO A 240 -26.24 1.92 -18.40
CA PRO A 240 -25.46 0.93 -17.67
C PRO A 240 -24.03 0.75 -18.21
N LYS A 241 -23.77 1.09 -19.48
CA LYS A 241 -22.42 1.04 -20.08
C LYS A 241 -21.44 2.02 -19.45
N LEU A 242 -21.89 3.01 -18.68
CA LEU A 242 -21.00 3.89 -17.93
C LEU A 242 -20.07 3.11 -16.99
N GLN A 243 -20.50 1.94 -16.50
CA GLN A 243 -19.67 1.05 -15.69
C GLN A 243 -18.36 0.67 -16.39
N SER A 244 -18.36 0.47 -17.71
CA SER A 244 -17.17 0.01 -18.46
C SER A 244 -16.12 1.11 -18.66
N ARG A 245 -16.39 2.35 -18.23
CA ARG A 245 -15.44 3.47 -18.32
C ARG A 245 -14.32 3.39 -17.28
N ILE A 246 -14.52 2.61 -16.22
CA ILE A 246 -13.53 2.39 -15.16
C ILE A 246 -13.31 0.90 -14.93
N SER A 247 -12.25 0.54 -14.21
CA SER A 247 -11.99 -0.86 -13.87
C SER A 247 -13.10 -1.44 -12.99
N SER A 248 -13.36 -2.75 -13.12
CA SER A 248 -14.35 -3.46 -12.29
C SER A 248 -14.02 -3.34 -10.80
N GLY A 249 -12.75 -3.49 -10.42
CA GLY A 249 -12.34 -3.36 -9.02
C GLY A 249 -12.61 -1.97 -8.43
N ARG A 250 -12.46 -0.91 -9.24
CA ARG A 250 -12.81 0.46 -8.84
C ARG A 250 -14.31 0.66 -8.76
N TRP A 251 -15.07 0.13 -9.71
CA TRP A 251 -16.53 0.15 -9.69
C TRP A 251 -17.08 -0.53 -8.42
N ASP A 252 -16.61 -1.73 -8.11
CA ASP A 252 -17.01 -2.47 -6.90
C ASP A 252 -16.65 -1.70 -5.62
N GLN A 253 -15.52 -0.99 -5.62
CA GLN A 253 -15.14 -0.13 -4.51
C GLN A 253 -16.10 1.06 -4.36
N MET A 254 -16.49 1.71 -5.46
CA MET A 254 -17.47 2.80 -5.44
C MET A 254 -18.84 2.31 -4.96
N ILE A 255 -19.28 1.11 -5.36
CA ILE A 255 -20.49 0.47 -4.81
C ILE A 255 -20.38 0.29 -3.30
N ARG A 256 -19.26 -0.27 -2.80
CA ARG A 256 -19.05 -0.46 -1.35
C ARG A 256 -19.09 0.87 -0.60
N GLU A 257 -18.46 1.90 -1.13
CA GLU A 257 -18.47 3.25 -0.54
C GLU A 257 -19.87 3.85 -0.55
N GLY A 258 -20.60 3.77 -1.67
CA GLY A 258 -21.99 4.22 -1.76
C GLY A 258 -22.93 3.49 -0.78
N ASN A 259 -22.73 2.19 -0.58
CA ASN A 259 -23.52 1.41 0.38
C ASN A 259 -23.26 1.82 1.83
N ALA A 260 -22.01 2.20 2.15
CA ALA A 260 -21.60 2.64 3.48
C ALA A 260 -21.88 4.13 3.75
N THR A 261 -22.07 4.95 2.70
CA THR A 261 -22.22 6.41 2.83
C THR A 261 -23.69 6.77 3.09
N PRO A 262 -24.03 7.29 4.29
CA PRO A 262 -25.36 7.82 4.54
C PRO A 262 -25.59 9.12 3.73
N ALA A 263 -26.84 9.39 3.33
CA ALA A 263 -27.18 10.49 2.41
C ALA A 263 -26.61 11.87 2.83
N TRP A 264 -26.63 12.19 4.13
CA TRP A 264 -26.07 13.45 4.66
C TRP A 264 -24.55 13.60 4.50
N LEU A 265 -23.80 12.50 4.33
CA LEU A 265 -22.34 12.48 4.18
C LEU A 265 -21.94 12.41 2.70
N ALA A 266 -22.90 12.13 1.81
CA ALA A 266 -22.72 12.23 0.37
C ALA A 266 -22.91 13.67 -0.16
N ASN A 267 -23.43 14.57 0.70
CA ASN A 267 -23.72 15.97 0.35
C ASN A 267 -22.58 16.94 0.73
N ASP A 268 -21.54 16.45 1.41
CA ASP A 268 -20.30 17.15 1.80
C ASP A 268 -19.16 16.87 0.79
#